data_AF-A0A2S9WZ63-F1
#
_entry.id   AF-A0A2S9WZ63-F1
#
_cell.length_a   1.000
_cell.length_b   1.000
_cell.length_c   1.000
_cell.angle_alpha   90.00
_cell.angle_beta   90.00
_cell.angle_gamma   90.00
#
_symmetry.space_group_name_H-M   'P 1'
#
loop_
_entity.id
_entity.type
_entity.pdbx_description
1 polymer ?
#
loop_
_entity_poly.entity_id
_entity_poly.type
_entity_poly.pdbx_seq_one_letter_code
_entity_poly.pdbx_strand_id
1 'polypeptide(L)'
;MELVQKNIRQRDLMDFVQELAALQLGFCSDEQLTSLLHYMMQAGETAQPEVFLQTLAHSSPQYEELVMTIAQQLEERGRQEGIAVGVERGRQEGRQEGLREGALQIARLMLAKGMDRQAIQELTGLSEQELSQLKH
;
A
#
# COMPACT_ATOMS: atom_id res chain seq x y z
N MET A 1 -8.46 5.98 -28.54
CA MET A 1 -7.92 6.58 -27.30
C MET A 1 -9.02 6.97 -26.30
N GLU A 2 -10.12 7.61 -26.72
CA GLU A 2 -11.24 8.00 -25.82
C GLU A 2 -11.96 6.84 -25.10
N LEU A 3 -12.09 5.67 -25.73
CA LEU A 3 -12.86 4.55 -25.18
C LEU A 3 -12.25 3.96 -23.90
N VAL A 4 -10.92 3.79 -23.87
CA VAL A 4 -10.20 3.26 -22.70
C VAL A 4 -10.20 4.29 -21.57
N GLN A 5 -9.89 5.56 -21.88
CA GLN A 5 -9.81 6.62 -20.86
C GLN A 5 -11.15 6.89 -20.15
N LYS A 6 -12.28 6.72 -20.85
CA LYS A 6 -13.61 6.92 -20.25
C LYS A 6 -14.11 5.74 -19.42
N ASN A 7 -13.70 4.50 -19.73
CA ASN A 7 -14.27 3.30 -19.12
C ASN A 7 -13.34 2.57 -18.14
N ILE A 8 -12.03 2.85 -18.14
CA ILE A 8 -11.04 2.10 -17.34
C ILE A 8 -11.23 2.21 -15.82
N ARG A 9 -11.86 3.30 -15.36
CA ARG A 9 -12.16 3.53 -13.94
C ARG A 9 -13.48 2.90 -13.48
N GLN A 10 -14.25 2.29 -14.39
CA GLN A 10 -15.60 1.81 -14.13
C GLN A 10 -15.81 0.34 -14.47
N ARG A 11 -14.79 -0.33 -15.05
CA ARG A 11 -14.88 -1.70 -15.56
C ARG A 11 -13.55 -2.41 -15.37
N ASP A 12 -13.61 -3.74 -15.24
CA ASP A 12 -12.42 -4.57 -15.03
C ASP A 12 -11.54 -4.51 -16.29
N LEU A 13 -10.22 -4.40 -16.13
CA LEU A 13 -9.27 -4.42 -17.24
C LEU A 13 -9.41 -5.67 -18.12
N MET A 14 -9.80 -6.79 -17.51
CA MET A 14 -10.03 -8.05 -18.22
C MET A 14 -11.15 -7.95 -19.26
N ASP A 15 -12.14 -7.07 -19.06
CA ASP A 15 -13.23 -6.88 -20.03
C ASP A 15 -12.72 -6.32 -21.36
N PHE A 16 -11.56 -5.64 -21.36
CA PHE A 16 -10.98 -5.00 -22.53
C PHE A 16 -9.75 -5.73 -23.08
N VAL A 17 -9.30 -6.81 -22.46
CA VAL A 17 -8.00 -7.44 -22.78
C VAL A 17 -7.92 -7.87 -24.25
N GLN A 18 -9.03 -8.36 -24.82
CA GLN A 18 -9.12 -8.76 -26.22
C GLN A 18 -9.16 -7.56 -27.18
N GLU A 19 -9.85 -6.47 -26.80
CA GLU A 19 -9.87 -5.23 -27.60
C GLU A 19 -8.48 -4.58 -27.65
N LEU A 20 -7.74 -4.64 -26.55
CA LEU A 20 -6.40 -4.09 -26.44
C LEU A 20 -5.38 -4.93 -27.20
N ALA A 21 -5.47 -6.25 -27.09
CA ALA A 21 -4.71 -7.19 -27.92
C ALA A 21 -4.92 -6.89 -29.42
N ALA A 22 -6.16 -6.61 -29.84
CA ALA A 22 -6.49 -6.27 -31.23
C ALA A 22 -5.98 -4.87 -31.66
N LEU A 23 -6.03 -3.87 -30.78
CA LEU A 23 -5.54 -2.51 -31.05
C LEU A 23 -4.01 -2.46 -31.24
N GLN A 24 -3.28 -3.37 -30.62
CA GLN A 24 -1.82 -3.46 -30.68
C GLN A 24 -1.29 -3.97 -32.03
N LEU A 25 -2.12 -4.59 -32.86
CA LEU A 25 -1.72 -5.23 -34.12
C LEU A 25 -1.58 -4.27 -35.32
N GLY A 26 -1.71 -2.95 -35.15
CA GLY A 26 -1.53 -2.05 -36.31
C GLY A 26 -1.49 -0.53 -36.12
N PHE A 27 -1.62 0.03 -34.90
CA PHE A 27 -1.87 1.48 -34.76
C PHE A 27 -1.12 2.23 -33.66
N CYS A 28 -0.26 1.58 -32.86
CA CYS A 28 0.44 2.23 -31.75
C CYS A 28 1.97 2.11 -31.87
N SER A 29 2.69 3.19 -31.55
CA SER A 29 4.14 3.13 -31.32
C SER A 29 4.45 2.55 -29.93
N ASP A 30 5.69 2.11 -29.72
CA ASP A 30 6.17 1.59 -28.43
C ASP A 30 5.94 2.59 -27.27
N GLU A 31 6.12 3.88 -27.52
CA GLU A 31 5.91 4.94 -26.54
C GLU A 31 4.42 5.12 -26.18
N GLN A 32 3.54 5.04 -27.17
CA GLN A 32 2.08 5.11 -26.97
C GLN A 32 1.58 3.88 -26.22
N LEU A 33 2.09 2.70 -26.57
CA LEU A 33 1.76 1.45 -25.89
C LEU A 33 2.25 1.48 -24.43
N THR A 34 3.49 1.92 -24.20
CA THR A 34 4.06 2.10 -22.86
C THR A 34 3.19 3.04 -22.02
N SER A 35 2.84 4.21 -22.58
CA SER A 35 2.02 5.19 -21.87
C SER A 35 0.62 4.66 -21.57
N LEU A 36 0.03 3.91 -22.52
CA LEU A 36 -1.27 3.28 -22.32
C LEU A 36 -1.20 2.23 -21.20
N LEU A 37 -0.25 1.30 -21.26
CA LEU A 37 -0.08 0.26 -20.24
C LEU A 37 0.17 0.86 -18.85
N HIS A 38 1.01 1.89 -18.74
CA HIS A 38 1.19 2.60 -17.47
C HIS A 38 -0.10 3.23 -16.95
N TYR A 39 -0.85 3.91 -17.82
CA TYR A 39 -2.12 4.51 -17.44
C TYR A 39 -3.15 3.44 -17.02
N MET A 40 -3.22 2.34 -17.75
CA MET A 40 -4.10 1.23 -17.45
C MET A 40 -3.79 0.59 -16.10
N MET A 41 -2.52 0.36 -15.79
CA MET A 41 -2.11 -0.23 -14.52
C MET A 41 -2.26 0.73 -13.34
N GLN A 42 -2.25 2.04 -13.59
CA GLN A 42 -2.45 3.04 -12.54
C GLN A 42 -3.94 3.33 -12.26
N ALA A 43 -4.78 3.36 -13.29
CA ALA A 43 -6.17 3.81 -13.19
C ALA A 43 -7.20 2.69 -13.38
N GLY A 44 -6.77 1.53 -13.86
CA GLY A 44 -7.61 0.37 -14.10
C GLY A 44 -7.72 -0.54 -12.91
N GLU A 45 -8.90 -1.13 -12.75
CA GLU A 45 -9.15 -2.12 -11.72
C GLU A 45 -9.15 -3.51 -12.34
N THR A 46 -8.45 -4.46 -11.71
CA THR A 46 -8.60 -5.88 -12.06
C THR A 46 -8.22 -6.75 -10.88
N ALA A 47 -8.97 -7.83 -10.69
CA ALA A 47 -8.64 -8.84 -9.69
C ALA A 47 -7.49 -9.76 -10.12
N GLN A 48 -7.09 -9.73 -11.40
CA GLN A 48 -6.11 -10.66 -11.97
C GLN A 48 -5.07 -9.94 -12.86
N PRO A 49 -4.26 -9.02 -12.30
CA PRO A 49 -3.31 -8.23 -13.07
C PRO A 49 -2.24 -9.07 -13.77
N GLU A 50 -1.81 -10.18 -13.18
CA GLU A 50 -0.83 -11.09 -13.79
C GLU A 50 -1.41 -11.79 -15.03
N VAL A 51 -2.65 -12.26 -14.95
CA VAL A 51 -3.34 -12.92 -16.07
C VAL A 51 -3.58 -11.92 -17.20
N PHE A 52 -3.94 -10.68 -16.86
CA PHE A 52 -4.09 -9.59 -17.82
C PHE A 52 -2.78 -9.33 -18.59
N LEU A 53 -1.67 -9.15 -17.87
CA LEU A 53 -0.35 -8.89 -18.48
C LEU A 53 0.14 -10.08 -19.31
N GLN A 54 -0.04 -11.31 -18.82
CA GLN A 54 0.27 -12.52 -19.59
C GLN A 54 -0.55 -12.58 -20.88
N THR A 55 -1.86 -12.32 -20.82
CA THR A 55 -2.72 -12.36 -22.00
C THR A 55 -2.28 -11.33 -23.05
N LEU A 56 -1.90 -10.12 -22.62
CA LEU A 56 -1.36 -9.11 -23.51
C LEU A 56 -0.02 -9.53 -24.15
N ALA A 57 0.90 -10.09 -23.36
CA ALA A 57 2.18 -10.58 -23.86
C ALA A 57 2.02 -11.70 -24.90
N HIS A 58 1.15 -12.68 -24.62
CA HIS A 58 0.89 -13.79 -25.54
C HIS A 58 0.18 -13.35 -26.83
N SER A 59 -0.67 -12.33 -26.74
CA SER A 59 -1.38 -11.80 -27.91
C SER A 59 -0.46 -11.01 -28.85
N SER A 60 0.67 -10.52 -28.33
CA SER A 60 1.61 -9.67 -29.06
C SER A 60 3.06 -10.05 -28.74
N PRO A 61 3.61 -11.13 -29.34
CA PRO A 61 4.97 -11.60 -29.04
C PRO A 61 6.06 -10.54 -29.23
N GLN A 62 5.85 -9.60 -30.17
CA GLN A 62 6.77 -8.47 -30.40
C GLN A 62 6.87 -7.48 -29.22
N TYR A 63 5.89 -7.48 -28.32
CA TYR A 63 5.82 -6.60 -27.15
C TYR A 63 5.95 -7.35 -25.83
N GLU A 64 6.24 -8.65 -25.87
CA GLU A 64 6.40 -9.48 -24.67
C GLU A 64 7.44 -8.88 -23.70
N GLU A 65 8.61 -8.50 -24.21
CA GLU A 65 9.68 -7.90 -23.39
C GLU A 65 9.24 -6.58 -22.74
N LEU A 66 8.52 -5.73 -23.48
CA LEU A 66 8.00 -4.46 -22.97
C LEU A 66 6.97 -4.70 -21.85
N VAL A 67 6.01 -5.60 -22.07
CA VAL A 67 4.98 -5.94 -21.09
C VAL A 67 5.60 -6.55 -19.83
N MET A 68 6.57 -7.45 -19.98
CA MET A 68 7.30 -8.04 -18.85
C MET A 68 8.10 -7.00 -18.07
N THR A 69 8.77 -6.07 -18.76
CA THR A 69 9.52 -4.99 -18.12
C THR A 69 8.59 -4.09 -17.30
N ILE A 70 7.44 -3.71 -17.85
CA ILE A 70 6.43 -2.91 -17.14
C ILE A 70 5.89 -3.68 -15.93
N ALA A 71 5.61 -4.98 -16.08
CA ALA A 71 5.18 -5.84 -14.97
C ALA A 71 6.17 -5.82 -13.80
N GLN A 72 7.46 -6.01 -14.09
CA GLN A 72 8.53 -5.98 -13.08
C GLN A 72 8.65 -4.62 -12.40
N GLN A 73 8.56 -3.52 -13.17
CA GLN A 73 8.61 -2.17 -12.60
C GLN A 73 7.44 -1.90 -11.64
N LEU A 74 6.25 -2.40 -11.97
CA LEU A 74 5.06 -2.24 -11.13
C LEU A 74 5.17 -3.07 -9.85
N GLU A 75 5.64 -4.32 -9.95
CA GLU A 75 5.89 -5.17 -8.78
C GLU A 75 6.90 -4.53 -7.83
N GLU A 76 8.03 -4.04 -8.37
CA GLU A 76 9.07 -3.39 -7.57
C GLU A 76 8.57 -2.10 -6.92
N ARG A 77 7.78 -1.28 -7.65
CA ARG A 77 7.15 -0.08 -7.08
C ARG A 77 6.21 -0.46 -5.93
N GLY A 78 5.32 -1.44 -6.14
CA GLY A 78 4.39 -1.90 -5.12
C GLY A 78 5.11 -2.43 -3.87
N ARG A 79 6.21 -3.15 -4.07
CA ARG A 79 7.08 -3.62 -2.97
C ARG A 79 7.70 -2.46 -2.20
N GLN A 80 8.25 -1.47 -2.89
CA GLN A 80 8.85 -0.29 -2.26
C GLN A 80 7.82 0.54 -1.48
N GLU A 81 6.65 0.78 -2.07
CA GLU A 81 5.54 1.48 -1.41
C GLU A 81 5.06 0.72 -0.17
N GLY A 82 4.87 -0.61 -0.28
CA GLY A 82 4.49 -1.46 0.83
C GLY A 82 5.49 -1.42 1.99
N ILE A 83 6.80 -1.47 1.70
CA ILE A 83 7.86 -1.33 2.70
C ILE A 83 7.81 0.06 3.34
N ALA A 84 7.69 1.13 2.55
CA ALA A 84 7.66 2.50 3.07
C ALA A 84 6.47 2.72 4.03
N VAL A 85 5.27 2.28 3.63
CA VAL A 85 4.07 2.35 4.47
C VAL A 85 4.24 1.49 5.73
N GLY A 86 4.79 0.28 5.59
CA GLY A 86 5.04 -0.62 6.72
C GLY A 86 6.03 -0.04 7.73
N VAL A 87 7.11 0.56 7.27
CA VAL A 87 8.12 1.21 8.13
C VAL A 87 7.53 2.42 8.85
N GLU A 88 6.79 3.29 8.16
CA GLU A 88 6.21 4.47 8.80
C GLU A 88 5.16 4.07 9.84
N ARG A 89 4.28 3.11 9.51
CA ARG A 89 3.29 2.58 10.45
C ARG A 89 3.95 1.95 11.67
N GLY A 90 4.93 1.06 11.45
CA GLY A 90 5.66 0.42 12.54
C GLY A 90 6.41 1.42 13.43
N ARG A 91 6.97 2.48 12.85
CA ARG A 91 7.63 3.56 13.61
C ARG A 91 6.62 4.37 14.44
N GLN A 92 5.42 4.61 13.92
CA GLN A 92 4.37 5.31 14.68
C GLN A 92 3.83 4.45 15.82
N GLU A 93 3.46 3.20 15.55
CA GLU A 93 2.96 2.25 16.54
C GLU A 93 4.02 2.02 17.64
N GLY A 94 5.27 1.70 17.26
CA GLY A 94 6.35 1.47 18.22
C GLY A 94 6.71 2.70 19.06
N ARG A 95 6.57 3.93 18.54
CA ARG A 95 6.74 5.15 19.35
C ARG A 95 5.62 5.32 20.37
N GLN A 96 4.37 5.08 19.97
CA GLN A 96 3.23 5.20 20.88
C GLN A 96 3.30 4.14 21.98
N GLU A 97 3.60 2.89 21.61
CA GLU A 97 3.77 1.79 22.55
C GLU A 97 4.94 2.07 23.51
N GLY A 98 6.12 2.45 23.00
CA GLY A 98 7.28 2.76 23.84
C GLY A 98 7.05 3.94 24.79
N LEU A 99 6.35 4.99 24.36
CA LEU A 99 5.96 6.10 25.25
C LEU A 99 5.01 5.63 26.36
N ARG A 100 4.04 4.78 26.02
CA ARG A 100 3.05 4.25 26.95
C ARG A 100 3.67 3.28 27.95
N GLU A 101 4.52 2.36 27.49
CA GLU A 101 5.28 1.45 28.35
C GLU A 101 6.22 2.21 29.30
N GLY A 102 6.92 3.22 28.79
CA GLY A 102 7.78 4.09 29.60
C GLY A 102 7.00 4.83 30.68
N ALA A 103 5.83 5.40 30.34
CA ALA A 103 4.94 6.04 31.30
C ALA A 103 4.47 5.06 32.39
N LEU A 104 4.06 3.84 32.02
CA LEU A 104 3.65 2.80 32.96
C LEU A 104 4.81 2.40 33.88
N GLN A 105 6.02 2.25 33.36
CA GLN A 105 7.20 1.91 34.15
C GLN A 105 7.53 3.00 35.18
N ILE A 106 7.50 4.27 34.76
CA ILE A 106 7.73 5.41 35.65
C ILE A 106 6.64 5.48 36.72
N ALA A 107 5.37 5.30 36.35
CA ALA A 107 4.24 5.30 37.29
C ALA A 107 4.36 4.20 38.36
N ARG A 108 4.82 2.99 38.00
CA ARG A 108 5.10 1.92 38.99
C ARG A 108 6.14 2.36 40.02
N LEU A 109 7.23 3.00 39.58
CA LEU A 109 8.27 3.50 40.48
C LEU A 109 7.78 4.64 41.37
N MET A 110 6.94 5.54 40.84
CA MET A 110 6.31 6.62 41.60
C MET A 110 5.37 6.07 42.68
N LEU A 111 4.53 5.09 42.35
CA LEU A 111 3.67 4.39 43.30
C LEU A 111 4.48 3.70 44.40
N ALA A 112 5.55 2.99 44.04
CA ALA A 112 6.44 2.34 45.01
C ALA A 112 7.13 3.33 45.95
N LYS A 113 7.34 4.58 45.50
CA LYS A 113 7.86 5.68 46.32
C LYS A 113 6.77 6.41 47.14
N GLY A 114 5.51 5.97 47.06
CA GLY A 114 4.40 6.53 47.83
C GLY A 114 3.86 7.85 47.27
N MET A 115 4.12 8.16 45.99
CA MET A 115 3.54 9.34 45.34
C MET A 115 2.02 9.17 45.18
N ASP A 116 1.29 10.28 45.38
CA ASP A 116 -0.17 10.29 45.24
C ASP A 116 -0.62 9.98 43.80
N ARG A 117 -1.72 9.25 43.66
CA ARG A 117 -2.24 8.83 42.35
C ARG A 117 -2.60 9.99 41.45
N GLN A 118 -3.25 11.03 42.00
CA GLN A 118 -3.68 12.18 41.21
C GLN A 118 -2.47 12.90 40.61
N ALA A 119 -1.40 13.06 41.39
CA ALA A 119 -0.13 13.62 40.90
C ALA A 119 0.51 12.75 39.80
N ILE A 120 0.44 11.41 39.92
CA ILE A 120 0.96 10.51 38.88
C ILE A 120 0.17 10.63 37.58
N GLN A 121 -1.16 10.74 37.65
CA GLN A 121 -2.00 10.95 36.46
C GLN A 121 -1.63 12.24 35.73
N GLU A 122 -1.46 13.34 36.46
CA GLU A 122 -1.07 14.63 35.90
C GLU A 122 0.32 14.59 35.24
N LEU A 123 1.28 13.87 35.83
CA LEU A 123 2.66 13.80 35.33
C LEU A 123 2.87 12.81 34.19
N THR A 124 2.11 11.72 34.15
CA THR A 124 2.31 10.61 33.19
C THR A 124 1.24 10.54 32.10
N GLY A 125 0.13 11.26 32.26
CA GLY A 125 -1.02 11.20 31.37
C GLY A 125 -1.80 9.88 31.44
N LEU A 126 -1.47 9.00 32.39
CA LEU A 126 -2.18 7.74 32.59
C LEU A 126 -3.53 7.97 33.28
N SER A 127 -4.53 7.21 32.87
CA SER A 127 -5.85 7.16 33.49
C SER A 127 -5.86 6.37 34.81
N GLU A 128 -6.90 6.57 35.60
CA GLU A 128 -7.09 5.82 36.86
C GLU A 128 -7.21 4.31 36.61
N GLN A 129 -7.81 3.92 35.49
CA GLN A 129 -7.94 2.52 35.09
C GLN A 129 -6.58 1.88 34.83
N GLU A 130 -5.70 2.58 34.11
CA GLU A 130 -4.33 2.12 33.85
C GLU A 130 -3.54 2.00 35.15
N LEU A 131 -3.60 3.02 36.02
CA LEU A 131 -2.91 2.98 37.33
C LEU A 131 -3.46 1.91 38.27
N SER A 132 -4.74 1.56 38.16
CA SER A 132 -5.36 0.50 38.93
C SER A 132 -4.87 -0.89 38.52
N GLN A 133 -4.57 -1.08 37.22
CA GLN A 133 -3.98 -2.32 36.69
C GLN A 133 -2.50 -2.51 37.02
N LEU A 134 -1.81 -1.45 37.46
CA LEU A 134 -0.40 -1.51 37.87
C LEU A 134 -0.21 -2.14 39.27
N LYS A 135 -1.28 -2.34 40.04
CA LYS A 135 -1.25 -2.94 41.38
C LYS A 135 -1.11 -4.46 41.32
N HIS A 136 -0.02 -4.97 41.89
CA HIS A 136 0.02 -6.27 42.55
C HIS A 136 0.25 -6.06 44.05
#